data_AF-A0A093YNQ5-F1
#
_entry.id   AF-A0A093YNQ5-F1
#
_cell.length_a   1.000
_cell.length_b   1.000
_cell.length_c   1.000
_cell.angle_alpha   90.00
_cell.angle_beta   90.00
_cell.angle_gamma   90.00
#
_symmetry.space_group_name_H-M   'P 1'
#
loop_
_entity.id
_entity.type
_entity.pdbx_description
1 polymer ?
#
loop_
_entity_poly.entity_id
_entity_poly.type
_entity_poly.pdbx_seq_one_letter_code
_entity_poly.pdbx_strand_id
1 'polypeptide(L)'
;MTKILVVFGATGQQGGSVVDYVLGDQDLSAKYSIRAVTRDVSKPAARALSSRGIEVIEADADDPQSLKSAMHGASTTFVMTTPNFSGEKLEASEITRGKAIADAAVAAGLDYIIFSSLPASIKISGGKYSGIAHFDAKAEVEEYIRGLPIKSAIYTPGWFMQNFTRHMGPQLLEDGTFAILNVVSPYIRLPLIDIVADTGKFIGPILAEPDKFEGQVLSAASGLYTYEEIVQLLSKSSGETVKYKQVTGNPFKNMPLSRAEMLLSMMPYLEECGYYGPQTKELVEATGKNAEGKLTTSHFHRVHKQKGTFYDEISTEQVALLQDTLQIVDLLDTHPLSHHAQPQSTSTLPAFLQDQWPIFLQPPANYPEGLVMPKLPDDFENLDSDGRTLATMEYAQAMRAKEYEVSTFLENDSASRAINLPRVFKELFVRCGEVSDDAEIKENELRFIDYSDWSKAVELATTCLDTDSGGWISPELDFEEERRQNKELLGLFIDRLAEETTAGEVMEIWPFSNGL
;
A
#
# COMPACT_ATOMS: atom_id res chain seq x y z
N MET A 1 7.21 8.65 -37.30
CA MET A 1 6.04 8.26 -36.48
C MET A 1 6.57 7.92 -35.11
N THR A 2 5.95 8.46 -34.06
CA THR A 2 6.27 8.12 -32.67
C THR A 2 5.96 6.63 -32.44
N LYS A 3 6.89 5.90 -31.83
CA LYS A 3 6.69 4.48 -31.49
C LYS A 3 5.81 4.38 -30.25
N ILE A 4 5.01 3.32 -30.11
CA ILE A 4 4.24 3.10 -28.88
C ILE A 4 5.02 2.13 -27.97
N LEU A 5 5.25 2.57 -26.73
CA LEU A 5 5.78 1.77 -25.64
C LEU A 5 4.63 1.32 -24.72
N VAL A 6 4.36 0.01 -24.70
CA VAL A 6 3.36 -0.59 -23.80
C VAL A 6 4.01 -0.94 -22.46
N VAL A 7 3.52 -0.38 -21.36
CA VAL A 7 4.08 -0.58 -20.02
C VAL A 7 3.09 -1.37 -19.15
N PHE A 8 3.42 -2.63 -18.86
CA PHE A 8 2.70 -3.41 -17.85
C PHE A 8 3.12 -3.00 -16.44
N GLY A 9 2.16 -2.96 -15.53
CA GLY A 9 2.40 -2.51 -14.15
C GLY A 9 2.73 -1.01 -14.06
N ALA A 10 2.20 -0.20 -14.97
CA ALA A 10 2.45 1.24 -15.06
C ALA A 10 2.03 2.02 -13.80
N THR A 11 1.06 1.50 -13.03
CA THR A 11 0.62 2.07 -11.74
C THR A 11 1.46 1.58 -10.55
N GLY A 12 2.38 0.63 -10.78
CA GLY A 12 3.29 0.08 -9.78
C GLY A 12 4.66 0.76 -9.79
N GLN A 13 5.55 0.29 -8.92
CA GLN A 13 6.84 0.96 -8.70
C GLN A 13 7.77 0.92 -9.92
N GLN A 14 7.94 -0.25 -10.56
CA GLN A 14 8.80 -0.38 -11.74
C GLN A 14 8.21 0.33 -12.96
N GLY A 15 6.95 0.03 -13.31
CA GLY A 15 6.31 0.61 -14.48
C GLY A 15 6.16 2.13 -14.36
N GLY A 16 5.81 2.64 -13.18
CA GLY A 16 5.76 4.08 -12.91
C GLY A 16 7.12 4.75 -13.09
N SER A 17 8.20 4.12 -12.62
CA SER A 17 9.58 4.61 -12.84
C SER A 17 9.95 4.67 -14.33
N VAL A 18 9.55 3.66 -15.12
CA VAL A 18 9.76 3.67 -16.59
C VAL A 18 8.98 4.82 -17.23
N VAL A 19 7.72 5.00 -16.84
CA VAL A 19 6.87 6.08 -17.35
C VAL A 19 7.46 7.44 -17.05
N ASP A 20 7.84 7.69 -15.79
CA ASP A 20 8.39 8.97 -15.36
C ASP A 20 9.72 9.27 -16.06
N TYR A 21 10.56 8.26 -16.25
CA TYR A 21 11.84 8.43 -16.95
C TYR A 21 11.63 8.78 -18.43
N VAL A 22 10.78 8.03 -19.14
CA VAL A 22 10.52 8.27 -20.57
C VAL A 22 9.88 9.64 -20.81
N LEU A 23 8.98 10.08 -19.93
CA LEU A 23 8.37 11.42 -20.05
C LEU A 23 9.33 12.55 -19.65
N GLY A 24 10.25 12.30 -18.72
CA GLY A 24 11.25 13.27 -18.29
C GLY A 24 12.42 13.43 -19.26
N ASP A 25 12.67 12.43 -20.10
CA ASP A 25 13.74 12.46 -21.10
C ASP A 25 13.23 12.99 -22.46
N GLN A 26 13.92 14.00 -23.00
CA GLN A 26 13.48 14.71 -24.21
C GLN A 26 13.55 13.84 -25.46
N ASP A 27 14.57 12.99 -25.59
CA ASP A 27 14.76 12.16 -26.78
C ASP A 27 13.81 10.95 -26.75
N LEU A 28 13.63 10.34 -25.58
CA LEU A 28 12.70 9.24 -25.40
C LEU A 28 11.24 9.68 -25.52
N SER A 29 10.85 10.83 -24.97
CA SER A 29 9.49 11.36 -25.12
C SER A 29 9.15 11.78 -26.55
N ALA A 30 10.15 12.21 -27.34
CA ALA A 30 9.99 12.45 -28.77
C ALA A 30 9.89 11.14 -29.58
N LYS A 31 10.59 10.09 -29.14
CA LYS A 31 10.65 8.77 -29.80
C LYS A 31 9.46 7.87 -29.47
N TYR A 32 8.96 7.93 -28.23
CA TYR A 32 7.95 7.03 -27.69
C TYR A 32 6.74 7.77 -27.11
N SER A 33 5.54 7.32 -27.49
CA SER A 33 4.32 7.55 -26.74
C SER A 33 4.08 6.35 -25.82
N ILE A 34 3.49 6.60 -24.65
CA ILE A 34 3.28 5.57 -23.63
C ILE A 34 1.83 5.09 -23.67
N ARG A 35 1.67 3.77 -23.67
CA ARG A 35 0.43 3.08 -23.35
C ARG A 35 0.57 2.35 -22.02
N ALA A 36 -0.05 2.87 -20.98
CA ALA A 36 -0.04 2.30 -19.65
C ALA A 36 -1.12 1.21 -19.52
N VAL A 37 -0.72 -0.01 -19.15
CA VAL A 37 -1.66 -1.12 -18.93
C VAL A 37 -2.03 -1.21 -17.46
N THR A 38 -3.33 -1.27 -17.19
CA THR A 38 -3.92 -1.54 -15.87
C THR A 38 -5.05 -2.56 -16.00
N ARG A 39 -5.42 -3.22 -14.90
CA ARG A 39 -6.63 -4.05 -14.84
C ARG A 39 -7.90 -3.25 -14.56
N ASP A 40 -7.74 -2.01 -14.13
CA ASP A 40 -8.85 -1.14 -13.77
C ASP A 40 -8.43 0.31 -14.03
N VAL A 41 -9.05 0.90 -15.05
CA VAL A 41 -8.81 2.29 -15.48
C VAL A 41 -9.46 3.31 -14.56
N SER A 42 -10.40 2.88 -13.72
CA SER A 42 -11.10 3.75 -12.78
C SER A 42 -10.28 4.06 -11.52
N LYS A 43 -9.23 3.29 -11.21
CA LYS A 43 -8.44 3.50 -9.99
C LYS A 43 -7.73 4.86 -9.97
N PRO A 44 -7.53 5.49 -8.79
CA PRO A 44 -6.86 6.78 -8.69
C PRO A 44 -5.50 6.83 -9.40
N ALA A 45 -4.67 5.79 -9.26
CA ALA A 45 -3.37 5.71 -9.92
C ALA A 45 -3.47 5.67 -11.46
N ALA A 46 -4.50 5.01 -12.01
CA ALA A 46 -4.76 4.99 -13.45
C ALA A 46 -5.25 6.35 -13.96
N ARG A 47 -6.17 7.00 -13.22
CA ARG A 47 -6.61 8.36 -13.52
C ARG A 47 -5.48 9.39 -13.48
N ALA A 48 -4.54 9.25 -12.54
CA ALA A 48 -3.36 10.10 -12.45
C ALA A 48 -2.39 9.95 -13.63
N LEU A 49 -2.33 8.77 -14.25
CA LEU A 49 -1.60 8.59 -15.51
C LEU A 49 -2.34 9.27 -16.67
N SER A 50 -3.66 9.08 -16.75
CA SER A 50 -4.49 9.70 -17.79
C SER A 50 -4.46 11.23 -17.74
N SER A 51 -4.47 11.84 -16.55
CA SER A 51 -4.37 13.30 -16.39
C SER A 51 -3.03 13.88 -16.86
N ARG A 52 -2.00 13.05 -17.03
CA ARG A 52 -0.71 13.42 -17.63
C ARG A 52 -0.68 13.25 -19.15
N GLY A 53 -1.83 12.97 -19.78
CA GLY A 53 -1.94 12.76 -21.22
C GLY A 53 -1.47 11.38 -21.69
N ILE A 54 -1.31 10.41 -20.78
CA ILE A 54 -0.87 9.05 -21.11
C ILE A 54 -2.08 8.22 -21.53
N GLU A 55 -1.96 7.45 -22.60
CA GLU A 55 -2.98 6.46 -22.97
C GLU A 55 -3.03 5.37 -21.90
N VAL A 56 -4.18 5.19 -21.25
CA VAL A 56 -4.38 4.13 -20.25
C VAL A 56 -5.35 3.12 -20.83
N ILE A 57 -4.94 1.86 -20.91
CA ILE A 57 -5.77 0.77 -21.42
C ILE A 57 -6.01 -0.29 -20.34
N GLU A 58 -7.24 -0.82 -20.33
CA GLU A 58 -7.58 -1.99 -19.54
C GLU A 58 -7.09 -3.25 -20.26
N ALA A 59 -6.24 -4.04 -19.59
CA ALA A 59 -5.93 -5.38 -20.04
C ALA A 59 -5.58 -6.31 -18.88
N ASP A 60 -5.97 -7.57 -19.02
CA ASP A 60 -5.64 -8.66 -18.11
C ASP A 60 -4.80 -9.71 -18.86
N ALA A 61 -3.77 -10.22 -18.18
CA ALA A 61 -2.92 -11.26 -18.74
C ALA A 61 -3.67 -12.60 -18.93
N ASP A 62 -4.80 -12.77 -18.24
CA ASP A 62 -5.68 -13.92 -18.40
C ASP A 62 -6.72 -13.74 -19.53
N ASP A 63 -6.79 -12.55 -20.17
CA ASP A 63 -7.66 -12.27 -21.33
C ASP A 63 -6.84 -11.97 -22.60
N PRO A 64 -6.70 -12.95 -23.52
CA PRO A 64 -5.98 -12.79 -24.77
C PRO A 64 -6.47 -11.65 -25.68
N GLN A 65 -7.77 -11.32 -25.68
CA GLN A 65 -8.30 -10.24 -26.52
C GLN A 65 -7.90 -8.87 -25.97
N SER A 66 -7.88 -8.73 -24.64
CA SER A 66 -7.39 -7.52 -24.00
C SER A 66 -5.90 -7.29 -24.29
N LEU A 67 -5.08 -8.36 -24.23
CA LEU A 67 -3.65 -8.29 -24.58
C LEU A 67 -3.43 -7.89 -26.04
N LYS A 68 -4.20 -8.47 -26.97
CA LYS A 68 -4.16 -8.08 -28.38
C LYS A 68 -4.46 -6.59 -28.57
N SER A 69 -5.46 -6.08 -27.85
CA SER A 69 -5.86 -4.67 -27.91
C SER A 69 -4.75 -3.76 -27.34
N ALA A 70 -4.15 -4.14 -26.21
CA ALA A 70 -3.04 -3.42 -25.61
C ALA A 70 -1.80 -3.35 -26.51
N MET A 71 -1.49 -4.43 -27.23
CA MET A 71 -0.32 -4.51 -28.10
C MET A 71 -0.54 -3.92 -29.50
N HIS A 72 -1.77 -3.57 -29.88
CA HIS A 72 -2.09 -3.12 -31.23
C HIS A 72 -1.30 -1.85 -31.62
N GLY A 73 -0.50 -1.95 -32.68
CA GLY A 73 0.32 -0.85 -33.21
C GLY A 73 1.53 -0.51 -32.34
N ALA A 74 1.84 -1.30 -31.32
CA ALA A 74 3.00 -1.09 -30.47
C ALA A 74 4.30 -1.55 -31.12
N SER A 75 5.41 -0.91 -30.73
CA SER A 75 6.75 -1.27 -31.19
C SER A 75 7.56 -1.95 -30.10
N THR A 76 7.34 -1.57 -28.85
CA THR A 76 8.11 -2.07 -27.71
C THR A 76 7.20 -2.27 -26.52
N THR A 77 7.46 -3.29 -25.70
CA THR A 77 6.77 -3.46 -24.42
C THR A 77 7.75 -3.66 -23.28
N PHE A 78 7.47 -3.01 -22.14
CA PHE A 78 8.05 -3.34 -20.85
C PHE A 78 7.07 -4.23 -20.08
N VAL A 79 7.54 -5.43 -19.73
CA VAL A 79 6.71 -6.47 -19.11
C VAL A 79 7.25 -6.77 -17.71
N MET A 80 6.37 -6.62 -16.73
CA MET A 80 6.55 -7.11 -15.37
C MET A 80 5.35 -7.96 -14.99
N THR A 81 5.61 -9.17 -14.50
CA THR A 81 4.62 -10.01 -13.85
C THR A 81 4.70 -9.87 -12.33
N THR A 82 3.59 -10.12 -11.66
CA THR A 82 3.56 -10.17 -10.18
C THR A 82 3.23 -11.59 -9.73
N PRO A 83 3.96 -12.13 -8.75
CA PRO A 83 3.59 -13.39 -8.13
C PRO A 83 2.25 -13.19 -7.41
N ASN A 84 1.33 -14.12 -7.60
CA ASN A 84 0.22 -14.24 -6.66
C ASN A 84 0.76 -14.91 -5.40
N PHE A 85 0.54 -14.32 -4.22
CA PHE A 85 0.99 -14.87 -2.93
C PHE A 85 -0.14 -15.62 -2.17
N SER A 86 -1.34 -15.71 -2.74
CA SER A 86 -2.49 -16.45 -2.18
C SER A 86 -2.99 -17.53 -3.15
N GLY A 87 -2.96 -18.80 -2.72
CA GLY A 87 -3.52 -19.96 -3.45
C GLY A 87 -2.51 -21.08 -3.78
N GLU A 88 -2.99 -22.28 -4.13
CA GLU A 88 -2.19 -23.52 -4.26
C GLU A 88 -1.40 -23.70 -5.59
N LYS A 89 -1.44 -22.74 -6.53
CA LYS A 89 -0.77 -22.84 -7.86
C LYS A 89 0.01 -21.58 -8.25
N LEU A 90 0.93 -21.15 -7.38
CA LEU A 90 1.56 -19.82 -7.43
C LEU A 90 2.43 -19.60 -8.69
N GLU A 91 3.38 -20.49 -8.98
CA GLU A 91 4.34 -20.35 -10.11
C GLU A 91 3.68 -20.45 -11.48
N ALA A 92 2.83 -21.47 -11.66
CA ALA A 92 2.22 -21.76 -12.96
C ALA A 92 1.36 -20.61 -13.48
N SER A 93 0.70 -19.87 -12.59
CA SER A 93 -0.09 -18.69 -12.97
C SER A 93 0.77 -17.56 -13.50
N GLU A 94 1.91 -17.29 -12.85
CA GLU A 94 2.84 -16.25 -13.28
C GLU A 94 3.53 -16.59 -14.59
N ILE A 95 3.96 -17.86 -14.74
CA ILE A 95 4.53 -18.38 -15.98
C ILE A 95 3.53 -18.24 -17.13
N THR A 96 2.29 -18.69 -16.93
CA THR A 96 1.25 -18.65 -17.97
C THR A 96 0.99 -17.22 -18.44
N ARG A 97 0.85 -16.28 -17.50
CA ARG A 97 0.63 -14.86 -17.80
C ARG A 97 1.82 -14.23 -18.52
N GLY A 98 3.05 -14.51 -18.06
CA GLY A 98 4.26 -14.02 -18.70
C GLY A 98 4.39 -14.48 -20.16
N LYS A 99 4.15 -15.78 -20.40
CA LYS A 99 4.13 -16.38 -21.74
C LYS A 99 3.03 -15.78 -22.62
N ALA A 100 1.81 -15.61 -22.09
CA ALA A 100 0.70 -15.01 -22.82
C ALA A 100 0.97 -13.57 -23.26
N ILE A 101 1.60 -12.74 -22.41
CA ILE A 101 1.99 -11.38 -22.77
C ILE A 101 3.07 -11.39 -23.87
N ALA A 102 4.06 -12.28 -23.76
CA ALA A 102 5.12 -12.41 -24.76
C ALA A 102 4.57 -12.88 -26.12
N ASP A 103 3.66 -13.86 -26.13
CA ASP A 103 2.99 -14.34 -27.33
C ASP A 103 2.15 -13.24 -27.98
N ALA A 104 1.44 -12.44 -27.18
CA ALA A 104 0.67 -11.30 -27.67
C ALA A 104 1.57 -10.23 -28.32
N ALA A 105 2.76 -9.98 -27.76
CA ALA A 105 3.74 -9.08 -28.36
C ALA A 105 4.24 -9.59 -29.73
N VAL A 106 4.57 -10.88 -29.84
CA VAL A 106 4.96 -11.51 -31.11
C VAL A 106 3.82 -11.45 -32.13
N ALA A 107 2.60 -11.82 -31.72
CA ALA A 107 1.43 -11.86 -32.60
C ALA A 107 1.03 -10.46 -33.12
N ALA A 108 1.28 -9.41 -32.32
CA ALA A 108 1.07 -8.02 -32.74
C ALA A 108 2.23 -7.46 -33.59
N GLY A 109 3.34 -8.21 -33.73
CA GLY A 109 4.49 -7.81 -34.53
C GLY A 109 5.35 -6.72 -33.88
N LEU A 110 5.46 -6.72 -32.54
CA LEU A 110 6.36 -5.80 -31.84
C LEU A 110 7.83 -6.07 -32.22
N ASP A 111 8.64 -5.01 -32.23
CA ASP A 111 10.07 -5.10 -32.52
C ASP A 111 10.85 -5.65 -31.32
N TYR A 112 10.38 -5.37 -30.09
CA TYR A 112 11.21 -5.53 -28.88
C TYR A 112 10.41 -5.80 -27.60
N ILE A 113 10.91 -6.70 -26.75
CA ILE A 113 10.42 -6.96 -25.38
C ILE A 113 11.52 -6.62 -24.35
N ILE A 114 11.18 -5.83 -23.35
CA ILE A 114 11.99 -5.64 -22.15
C ILE A 114 11.28 -6.36 -21.01
N PHE A 115 11.90 -7.41 -20.47
CA PHE A 115 11.26 -8.23 -19.44
C PHE A 115 11.95 -8.07 -18.08
N SER A 116 11.16 -7.79 -17.03
CA SER A 116 11.60 -7.77 -15.65
C SER A 116 11.65 -9.21 -15.10
N SER A 117 12.82 -9.83 -15.17
CA SER A 117 13.09 -11.19 -14.71
C SER A 117 13.68 -11.23 -13.29
N LEU A 118 13.91 -12.43 -12.77
CA LEU A 118 14.72 -12.72 -11.59
C LEU A 118 15.63 -13.93 -11.86
N PRO A 119 16.72 -14.12 -11.11
CA PRO A 119 17.68 -15.21 -11.32
C PRO A 119 17.05 -16.60 -11.16
N ALA A 120 17.51 -17.58 -11.96
CA ALA A 120 17.09 -18.99 -11.85
C ALA A 120 17.69 -19.66 -10.60
N SER A 121 17.02 -19.52 -9.45
CA SER A 121 17.54 -19.91 -8.15
C SER A 121 17.83 -21.43 -8.05
N ILE A 122 17.00 -22.27 -8.66
CA ILE A 122 17.19 -23.73 -8.71
C ILE A 122 18.48 -24.06 -9.48
N LYS A 123 18.67 -23.41 -10.64
CA LYS A 123 19.84 -23.63 -11.49
C LYS A 123 21.12 -23.13 -10.83
N ILE A 124 21.08 -21.94 -10.24
CA ILE A 124 22.24 -21.33 -9.56
C ILE A 124 22.66 -22.16 -8.34
N SER A 125 21.69 -22.67 -7.57
CA SER A 125 21.96 -23.45 -6.36
C SER A 125 22.25 -24.93 -6.61
N GLY A 126 22.22 -25.40 -7.86
CA GLY A 126 22.34 -26.82 -8.18
C GLY A 126 21.20 -27.66 -7.59
N GLY A 127 20.01 -27.07 -7.41
CA GLY A 127 18.83 -27.72 -6.83
C GLY A 127 18.76 -27.70 -5.31
N LYS A 128 19.72 -27.08 -4.60
CA LYS A 128 19.70 -26.98 -3.14
C LYS A 128 18.53 -26.13 -2.63
N TYR A 129 18.22 -25.03 -3.33
CA TYR A 129 17.14 -24.11 -2.97
C TYR A 129 16.05 -24.16 -4.04
N SER A 130 14.92 -24.80 -3.71
CA SER A 130 13.76 -24.94 -4.61
C SER A 130 12.50 -24.23 -4.11
N GLY A 131 12.56 -23.60 -2.93
CA GLY A 131 11.42 -22.89 -2.33
C GLY A 131 11.26 -21.44 -2.80
N ILE A 132 12.02 -21.00 -3.80
CA ILE A 132 12.07 -19.61 -4.28
C ILE A 132 11.29 -19.47 -5.60
N ALA A 133 10.09 -20.05 -5.61
CA ALA A 133 9.11 -20.08 -6.69
C ALA A 133 9.10 -18.87 -7.64
N HIS A 134 8.96 -17.67 -7.06
CA HIS A 134 8.85 -16.41 -7.79
C HIS A 134 10.13 -16.00 -8.57
N PHE A 135 11.30 -16.50 -8.19
CA PHE A 135 12.54 -16.31 -8.95
C PHE A 135 12.53 -17.20 -10.19
N ASP A 136 12.30 -18.50 -9.99
CA ASP A 136 12.34 -19.49 -11.06
C ASP A 136 11.20 -19.33 -12.07
N ALA A 137 10.00 -18.93 -11.63
CA ALA A 137 8.89 -18.61 -12.52
C ALA A 137 9.26 -17.49 -13.53
N LYS A 138 9.95 -16.45 -13.07
CA LYS A 138 10.43 -15.37 -13.94
C LYS A 138 11.55 -15.83 -14.86
N ALA A 139 12.50 -16.62 -14.35
CA ALA A 139 13.56 -17.18 -15.16
C ALA A 139 13.03 -18.09 -16.28
N GLU A 140 11.96 -18.85 -16.03
CA GLU A 140 11.30 -19.66 -17.05
C GLU A 140 10.63 -18.80 -18.14
N VAL A 141 9.98 -17.70 -17.76
CA VAL A 141 9.40 -16.75 -18.72
C VAL A 141 10.51 -16.08 -19.54
N GLU A 142 11.64 -15.74 -18.92
CA GLU A 142 12.82 -15.24 -19.65
C GLU A 142 13.31 -16.26 -20.70
N GLU A 143 13.50 -17.52 -20.31
CA GLU A 143 13.94 -18.58 -21.23
C GLU A 143 12.96 -18.76 -22.39
N TYR A 144 11.66 -18.68 -22.10
CA TYR A 144 10.62 -18.70 -23.12
C TYR A 144 10.75 -17.52 -24.09
N ILE A 145 10.86 -16.28 -23.58
CA ILE A 145 11.02 -15.07 -24.41
C ILE A 145 12.24 -15.16 -25.31
N ARG A 146 13.36 -15.71 -24.83
CA ARG A 146 14.57 -15.90 -25.64
C ARG A 146 14.39 -16.86 -26.82
N GLY A 147 13.40 -17.76 -26.76
CA GLY A 147 13.04 -18.67 -27.85
C GLY A 147 12.10 -18.07 -28.89
N LEU A 148 11.55 -16.88 -28.64
CA LEU A 148 10.57 -16.25 -29.53
C LEU A 148 11.25 -15.45 -30.65
N PRO A 149 10.57 -15.27 -31.80
CA PRO A 149 11.09 -14.49 -32.93
C PRO A 149 10.92 -12.97 -32.70
N ILE A 150 11.36 -12.47 -31.55
CA ILE A 150 11.30 -11.05 -31.16
C ILE A 150 12.58 -10.68 -30.40
N LYS A 151 13.11 -9.49 -30.65
CA LYS A 151 14.28 -9.02 -29.93
C LYS A 151 13.92 -8.79 -28.47
N SER A 152 14.85 -9.07 -27.57
CA SER A 152 14.59 -8.84 -26.15
C SER A 152 15.83 -8.43 -25.37
N ALA A 153 15.61 -7.67 -24.31
CA ALA A 153 16.58 -7.45 -23.25
C ALA A 153 15.93 -7.81 -21.91
N ILE A 154 16.74 -8.30 -20.99
CA ILE A 154 16.28 -8.73 -19.68
C ILE A 154 16.79 -7.75 -18.64
N TYR A 155 15.87 -7.24 -17.83
CA TYR A 155 16.14 -6.43 -16.66
C TYR A 155 15.92 -7.29 -15.42
N THR A 156 16.94 -7.42 -14.57
CA THR A 156 16.88 -8.19 -13.33
C THR A 156 17.14 -7.25 -12.14
N PRO A 157 16.10 -6.64 -11.56
CA PRO A 157 16.29 -5.69 -10.48
C PRO A 157 16.83 -6.37 -9.22
N GLY A 158 17.65 -5.63 -8.49
CA GLY A 158 18.18 -6.02 -7.19
C GLY A 158 17.11 -6.01 -6.12
N TRP A 159 17.52 -6.21 -4.88
CA TRP A 159 16.65 -6.14 -3.71
C TRP A 159 16.10 -4.71 -3.53
N PHE A 160 14.78 -4.56 -3.50
CA PHE A 160 14.18 -3.23 -3.45
C PHE A 160 14.47 -2.57 -2.10
N MET A 161 14.98 -1.35 -2.11
CA MET A 161 15.17 -0.57 -0.89
C MET A 161 13.85 -0.32 -0.15
N GLN A 162 12.74 -0.23 -0.90
CA GLN A 162 11.37 -0.08 -0.42
C GLN A 162 10.89 -1.24 0.46
N ASN A 163 11.56 -2.41 0.40
CA ASN A 163 11.21 -3.52 1.29
C ASN A 163 11.50 -3.19 2.76
N PHE A 164 12.55 -2.39 3.02
CA PHE A 164 12.98 -1.98 4.36
C PHE A 164 12.15 -0.82 4.95
N THR A 165 11.28 -0.21 4.16
CA THR A 165 10.29 0.78 4.65
C THR A 165 8.91 0.16 4.79
N ARG A 166 8.78 -1.15 4.56
CA ARG A 166 7.53 -1.91 4.58
C ARG A 166 7.71 -3.21 5.38
N HIS A 167 7.34 -4.33 4.79
CA HIS A 167 7.29 -5.66 5.40
C HIS A 167 8.64 -6.22 5.88
N MET A 168 9.79 -5.69 5.43
CA MET A 168 11.13 -6.10 5.91
C MET A 168 11.84 -4.98 6.67
N GLY A 169 11.10 -3.95 7.09
CA GLY A 169 11.65 -2.86 7.86
C GLY A 169 12.02 -3.24 9.30
N PRO A 170 12.63 -2.30 10.02
CA PRO A 170 12.94 -2.47 11.44
C PRO A 170 11.68 -2.76 12.27
N GLN A 171 11.80 -3.70 13.18
CA GLN A 171 10.77 -4.05 14.16
C GLN A 171 11.11 -3.40 15.51
N LEU A 172 10.10 -2.90 16.24
CA LEU A 172 10.30 -2.43 17.61
C LEU A 172 10.48 -3.65 18.53
N LEU A 173 11.57 -3.68 19.30
CA LEU A 173 11.85 -4.71 20.29
C LEU A 173 11.33 -4.31 21.68
N GLU A 174 11.25 -5.29 22.58
CA GLU A 174 10.81 -5.09 23.98
C GLU A 174 11.68 -4.08 24.75
N ASP A 175 12.95 -3.93 24.37
CA ASP A 175 13.89 -2.98 24.98
C ASP A 175 13.76 -1.55 24.43
N GLY A 176 12.76 -1.31 23.57
CA GLY A 176 12.50 -0.01 22.95
C GLY A 176 13.42 0.32 21.77
N THR A 177 14.31 -0.59 21.35
CA THR A 177 15.17 -0.37 20.19
C THR A 177 14.55 -0.95 18.91
N PHE A 178 14.91 -0.38 17.76
CA PHE A 178 14.50 -0.91 16.46
C PHE A 178 15.53 -1.92 15.95
N ALA A 179 15.08 -3.04 15.39
CA ALA A 179 15.98 -4.01 14.77
C ALA A 179 15.42 -4.64 13.50
N ILE A 180 16.29 -4.85 12.52
CA ILE A 180 16.06 -5.81 11.44
C ILE A 180 16.50 -7.19 11.94
N LEU A 181 15.58 -8.15 11.87
CA LEU A 181 15.80 -9.54 12.27
C LEU A 181 15.93 -10.43 11.03
N ASN A 182 16.97 -11.26 10.96
CA ASN A 182 17.12 -12.23 9.88
C ASN A 182 17.92 -13.47 10.34
N VAL A 183 17.91 -14.55 9.56
CA VAL A 183 18.63 -15.80 9.85
C VAL A 183 20.07 -15.82 9.31
N VAL A 184 20.38 -14.93 8.36
CA VAL A 184 21.69 -14.86 7.68
C VAL A 184 22.69 -13.98 8.43
N SER A 185 23.96 -14.03 8.01
CA SER A 185 25.02 -13.17 8.52
C SER A 185 24.71 -11.68 8.29
N PRO A 186 25.11 -10.78 9.22
CA PRO A 186 25.08 -9.34 8.98
C PRO A 186 25.94 -8.89 7.78
N TYR A 187 26.92 -9.71 7.37
CA TYR A 187 27.92 -9.39 6.34
C TYR A 187 27.55 -9.88 4.94
N ILE A 188 26.40 -10.55 4.77
CA ILE A 188 25.83 -10.83 3.44
C ILE A 188 25.73 -9.54 2.63
N ARG A 189 26.13 -9.58 1.36
CA ARG A 189 26.08 -8.41 0.47
C ARG A 189 24.90 -8.50 -0.49
N LEU A 190 23.90 -7.66 -0.25
CA LEU A 190 22.68 -7.57 -1.05
C LEU A 190 22.81 -6.48 -2.12
N PRO A 191 22.55 -6.77 -3.40
CA PRO A 191 22.50 -5.74 -4.42
C PRO A 191 21.20 -4.94 -4.25
N LEU A 192 21.27 -3.70 -3.76
CA LEU A 192 20.07 -2.90 -3.51
C LEU A 192 19.74 -1.98 -4.69
N ILE A 193 18.46 -1.74 -4.92
CA ILE A 193 17.97 -0.77 -5.91
C ILE A 193 16.85 0.09 -5.32
N ASP A 194 16.90 1.40 -5.55
CA ASP A 194 15.70 2.24 -5.38
C ASP A 194 14.80 2.00 -6.59
N ILE A 195 13.85 1.07 -6.46
CA ILE A 195 13.11 0.57 -7.61
C ILE A 195 12.25 1.66 -8.28
N VAL A 196 11.78 2.64 -7.51
CA VAL A 196 10.97 3.77 -8.01
C VAL A 196 11.85 4.80 -8.72
N ALA A 197 13.03 5.10 -8.18
CA ALA A 197 13.89 6.15 -8.74
C ALA A 197 14.79 5.65 -9.88
N ASP A 198 15.14 4.37 -9.91
CA ASP A 198 16.24 3.88 -10.74
C ASP A 198 15.81 2.86 -11.81
N THR A 199 14.62 2.25 -11.77
CA THR A 199 14.21 1.32 -12.85
C THR A 199 14.26 2.01 -14.21
N GLY A 200 13.66 3.20 -14.33
CA GLY A 200 13.70 3.99 -15.55
C GLY A 200 15.13 4.28 -16.06
N LYS A 201 16.11 4.44 -15.16
CA LYS A 201 17.52 4.69 -15.52
C LYS A 201 18.21 3.50 -16.17
N PHE A 202 17.74 2.28 -15.90
CA PHE A 202 18.20 1.07 -16.58
C PHE A 202 17.41 0.80 -17.86
N ILE A 203 16.11 1.11 -17.89
CA ILE A 203 15.26 0.86 -19.06
C ILE A 203 15.45 1.91 -20.16
N GLY A 204 15.68 3.18 -19.81
CA GLY A 204 15.89 4.28 -20.76
C GLY A 204 16.97 4.00 -21.79
N PRO A 205 18.19 3.58 -21.38
CA PRO A 205 19.26 3.21 -22.29
C PRO A 205 18.90 2.05 -23.25
N ILE A 206 18.11 1.07 -22.78
CA ILE A 206 17.60 -0.01 -23.64
C ILE A 206 16.64 0.56 -24.70
N LEU A 207 15.76 1.49 -24.32
CA LEU A 207 14.85 2.15 -25.25
C LEU A 207 15.57 3.09 -26.24
N ALA A 208 16.65 3.73 -25.79
CA ALA A 208 17.48 4.59 -26.63
C ALA A 208 18.21 3.78 -27.71
N GLU A 209 18.89 2.70 -27.31
CA GLU A 209 19.76 1.89 -28.16
C GLU A 209 19.40 0.37 -28.14
N PRO A 210 18.19 -0.04 -28.58
CA PRO A 210 17.70 -1.42 -28.38
C PRO A 210 18.61 -2.50 -28.97
N ASP A 211 19.23 -2.25 -30.13
CA ASP A 211 20.13 -3.21 -30.78
C ASP A 211 21.41 -3.47 -29.97
N LYS A 212 21.88 -2.48 -29.19
CA LYS A 212 23.04 -2.65 -28.30
C LYS A 212 22.75 -3.61 -27.16
N PHE A 213 21.50 -3.65 -26.69
CA PHE A 213 21.07 -4.44 -25.54
C PHE A 213 20.36 -5.75 -25.92
N GLU A 214 20.19 -6.03 -27.21
CA GLU A 214 19.59 -7.27 -27.69
C GLU A 214 20.31 -8.50 -27.10
N GLY A 215 19.54 -9.38 -26.46
CA GLY A 215 20.00 -10.60 -25.79
C GLY A 215 20.66 -10.38 -24.42
N GLN A 216 20.89 -9.14 -23.98
CA GLN A 216 21.60 -8.86 -22.73
C GLN A 216 20.73 -9.06 -21.47
N VAL A 217 21.40 -9.27 -20.33
CA VAL A 217 20.82 -9.26 -18.99
C VAL A 217 21.44 -8.13 -18.19
N LEU A 218 20.61 -7.26 -17.62
CA LEU A 218 21.03 -6.17 -16.75
C LEU A 218 20.69 -6.51 -15.30
N SER A 219 21.70 -6.93 -14.53
CA SER A 219 21.67 -7.07 -13.07
C SER A 219 21.64 -5.70 -12.39
N ALA A 220 20.46 -5.14 -12.22
CA ALA A 220 20.28 -3.74 -11.89
C ALA A 220 20.28 -3.47 -10.38
N ALA A 221 21.33 -2.80 -9.89
CA ALA A 221 21.44 -2.34 -8.53
C ALA A 221 22.30 -1.07 -8.45
N SER A 222 22.08 -0.25 -7.41
CA SER A 222 22.91 0.93 -7.14
C SER A 222 24.20 0.59 -6.40
N GLY A 223 24.25 -0.57 -5.76
CA GLY A 223 25.44 -1.09 -5.08
C GLY A 223 25.14 -2.35 -4.27
N LEU A 224 26.18 -2.93 -3.68
CA LEU A 224 26.05 -4.04 -2.75
C LEU A 224 26.19 -3.53 -1.31
N TYR A 225 25.27 -3.96 -0.45
CA TYR A 225 25.17 -3.50 0.92
C TYR A 225 25.07 -4.67 1.89
N THR A 226 25.81 -4.57 2.98
CA THR A 226 25.64 -5.42 4.15
C THR A 226 24.44 -5.00 4.97
N TYR A 227 23.91 -5.92 5.80
CA TYR A 227 22.86 -5.53 6.75
C TYR A 227 23.35 -4.49 7.75
N GLU A 228 24.64 -4.51 8.14
CA GLU A 228 25.23 -3.45 8.97
C GLU A 228 25.16 -2.08 8.29
N GLU A 229 25.53 -1.99 7.02
CA GLU A 229 25.43 -0.74 6.25
C GLU A 229 23.96 -0.31 6.09
N ILE A 230 23.05 -1.25 5.85
CA ILE A 230 21.61 -0.97 5.73
C ILE A 230 21.06 -0.36 7.02
N VAL A 231 21.32 -0.96 8.19
CA VAL A 231 20.80 -0.44 9.46
C VAL A 231 21.47 0.87 9.86
N GLN A 232 22.73 1.10 9.48
CA GLN A 232 23.38 2.41 9.63
C GLN A 232 22.71 3.49 8.77
N LEU A 233 22.40 3.16 7.50
CA LEU A 233 21.68 4.07 6.61
C LEU A 233 20.28 4.40 7.13
N LEU A 234 19.54 3.37 7.59
CA LEU A 234 18.23 3.53 8.19
C LEU A 234 18.28 4.39 9.44
N SER A 235 19.23 4.12 10.35
CA SER A 235 19.40 4.88 11.59
C SER A 235 19.67 6.36 11.30
N LYS A 236 20.59 6.62 10.36
CA LYS A 236 20.95 7.98 9.97
C LYS A 236 19.75 8.73 9.37
N SER A 237 18.93 8.04 8.59
CA SER A 237 17.79 8.68 7.92
C SER A 237 16.57 8.89 8.81
N SER A 238 16.34 7.99 9.77
CA SER A 238 15.17 8.05 10.65
C SER A 238 15.41 8.86 11.93
N GLY A 239 16.68 9.00 12.35
CA GLY A 239 17.04 9.55 13.67
C GLY A 239 16.95 8.53 14.80
N GLU A 240 16.45 7.32 14.52
CA GLU A 240 16.32 6.24 15.50
C GLU A 240 17.53 5.30 15.47
N THR A 241 17.83 4.65 16.59
CA THR A 241 18.85 3.59 16.59
C THR A 241 18.25 2.30 16.05
N VAL A 242 18.63 1.96 14.82
CA VAL A 242 18.29 0.69 14.17
C VAL A 242 19.48 -0.26 14.23
N LYS A 243 19.26 -1.48 14.73
CA LYS A 243 20.27 -2.53 14.83
C LYS A 243 19.95 -3.68 13.88
N TYR A 244 20.96 -4.48 13.57
CA TYR A 244 20.75 -5.79 12.97
C TYR A 244 20.88 -6.86 14.05
N LYS A 245 19.99 -7.86 14.02
CA LYS A 245 20.09 -9.02 14.91
C LYS A 245 19.86 -10.29 14.09
N GLN A 246 20.93 -11.07 13.98
CA GLN A 246 20.83 -12.43 13.47
C GLN A 246 20.10 -13.29 14.51
N VAL A 247 19.12 -14.08 14.07
CA VAL A 247 18.31 -14.95 14.90
C VAL A 247 18.32 -16.38 14.36
N THR A 248 18.14 -17.36 15.24
CA THR A 248 18.05 -18.78 14.87
C THR A 248 16.61 -19.25 14.63
N GLY A 249 15.62 -18.53 15.17
CA GLY A 249 14.19 -18.80 14.95
C GLY A 249 13.65 -18.11 13.69
N ASN A 250 12.36 -18.28 13.40
CA ASN A 250 11.70 -17.62 12.26
C ASN A 250 11.45 -16.11 12.56
N PRO A 251 12.19 -15.17 11.94
CA PRO A 251 11.98 -13.74 12.14
C PRO A 251 10.73 -13.22 11.40
N PHE A 252 10.16 -14.03 10.51
CA PHE A 252 9.01 -13.71 9.67
C PHE A 252 7.71 -14.34 10.18
N LYS A 253 7.66 -14.72 11.47
CA LYS A 253 6.52 -15.42 12.08
C LYS A 253 5.18 -14.67 12.03
N ASN A 254 5.21 -13.34 11.88
CA ASN A 254 4.02 -12.49 11.76
C ASN A 254 3.63 -12.26 10.28
N MET A 255 4.18 -13.04 9.34
CA MET A 255 3.80 -13.02 7.93
C MET A 255 2.97 -14.25 7.60
N PRO A 256 2.14 -14.21 6.53
CA PRO A 256 1.51 -15.40 6.00
C PRO A 256 2.54 -16.52 5.78
N LEU A 257 2.19 -17.76 6.15
CA LEU A 257 3.11 -18.90 6.17
C LEU A 257 3.87 -19.07 4.86
N SER A 258 3.18 -19.01 3.72
CA SER A 258 3.78 -19.13 2.39
C SER A 258 4.86 -18.08 2.12
N ARG A 259 4.66 -16.85 2.61
CA ARG A 259 5.65 -15.76 2.49
C ARG A 259 6.80 -15.96 3.45
N ALA A 260 6.54 -16.39 4.69
CA ALA A 260 7.59 -16.67 5.66
C ALA A 260 8.50 -17.82 5.19
N GLU A 261 7.93 -18.92 4.70
CA GLU A 261 8.67 -20.06 4.15
C GLU A 261 9.52 -19.67 2.93
N MET A 262 8.95 -18.87 2.03
CA MET A 262 9.69 -18.33 0.89
C MET A 262 10.90 -17.48 1.33
N LEU A 263 10.73 -16.58 2.30
CA LEU A 263 11.84 -15.76 2.83
C LEU A 263 12.88 -16.63 3.56
N LEU A 264 12.44 -17.63 4.33
CA LEU A 264 13.33 -18.57 5.02
C LEU A 264 14.14 -19.43 4.05
N SER A 265 13.60 -19.77 2.87
CA SER A 265 14.35 -20.44 1.80
C SER A 265 15.28 -19.48 1.07
N MET A 266 14.84 -18.24 0.84
CA MET A 266 15.58 -17.28 0.02
C MET A 266 16.77 -16.68 0.75
N MET A 267 16.66 -16.33 2.03
CA MET A 267 17.75 -15.65 2.73
C MET A 267 19.04 -16.50 2.72
N PRO A 268 19.04 -17.80 3.07
CA PRO A 268 20.24 -18.64 2.96
C PRO A 268 20.74 -18.80 1.52
N TYR A 269 19.85 -18.85 0.52
CA TYR A 269 20.27 -18.83 -0.90
C TYR A 269 21.07 -17.57 -1.23
N LEU A 270 20.61 -16.40 -0.78
CA LEU A 270 21.31 -15.14 -1.01
C LEU A 270 22.69 -15.12 -0.35
N GLU A 271 22.81 -15.72 0.84
CA GLU A 271 24.07 -15.81 1.58
C GLU A 271 25.08 -16.76 0.91
N GLU A 272 24.63 -17.95 0.52
CA GLU A 272 25.51 -18.99 0.01
C GLU A 272 25.80 -18.86 -1.49
N CYS A 273 24.81 -18.47 -2.28
CA CYS A 273 24.91 -18.45 -3.74
C CYS A 273 25.10 -17.04 -4.31
N GLY A 274 24.72 -15.99 -3.58
CA GLY A 274 24.63 -14.62 -4.08
C GLY A 274 23.35 -14.38 -4.88
N TYR A 275 22.83 -13.14 -4.85
CA TYR A 275 21.54 -12.79 -5.45
C TYR A 275 21.45 -13.13 -6.95
N TYR A 276 22.46 -12.75 -7.73
CA TYR A 276 22.59 -13.10 -9.16
C TYR A 276 23.51 -14.31 -9.38
N GLY A 277 23.80 -15.09 -8.34
CA GLY A 277 24.81 -16.14 -8.35
C GLY A 277 26.22 -15.65 -7.97
N PRO A 278 27.25 -16.50 -8.14
CA PRO A 278 28.60 -16.24 -7.62
C PRO A 278 29.27 -14.96 -8.14
N GLN A 279 28.83 -14.45 -9.29
CA GLN A 279 29.36 -13.24 -9.95
C GLN A 279 28.52 -11.99 -9.69
N THR A 280 27.70 -11.98 -8.62
CA THR A 280 26.78 -10.87 -8.31
C THR A 280 27.48 -9.51 -8.33
N LYS A 281 28.70 -9.42 -7.77
CA LYS A 281 29.45 -8.16 -7.70
C LYS A 281 29.85 -7.67 -9.09
N GLU A 282 30.48 -8.54 -9.88
CA GLU A 282 30.98 -8.24 -11.20
C GLU A 282 29.84 -7.87 -12.15
N LEU A 283 28.71 -8.58 -12.06
CA LEU A 283 27.51 -8.31 -12.84
C LEU A 283 26.95 -6.92 -12.52
N VAL A 284 26.75 -6.58 -11.24
CA VAL A 284 26.25 -5.25 -10.81
C VAL A 284 27.19 -4.12 -11.24
N GLU A 285 28.50 -4.29 -11.10
CA GLU A 285 29.47 -3.29 -11.54
C GLU A 285 29.50 -3.11 -13.07
N ALA A 286 29.30 -4.18 -13.83
CA ALA A 286 29.26 -4.13 -15.28
C ALA A 286 27.98 -3.45 -15.79
N THR A 287 26.82 -3.82 -15.25
CA THR A 287 25.51 -3.35 -15.69
C THR A 287 25.17 -1.97 -15.15
N GLY A 288 25.68 -1.60 -13.97
CA GLY A 288 25.52 -0.27 -13.40
C GLY A 288 26.09 0.85 -14.28
N LYS A 289 27.08 0.54 -15.13
CA LYS A 289 27.63 1.47 -16.13
C LYS A 289 26.67 1.77 -17.28
N ASN A 290 25.69 0.89 -17.49
CA ASN A 290 24.68 1.09 -18.52
C ASN A 290 23.53 1.97 -18.03
N ALA A 291 23.38 2.19 -16.72
CA ALA A 291 22.35 3.07 -16.20
C ALA A 291 22.69 4.54 -16.47
N GLU A 292 21.67 5.31 -16.77
CA GLU A 292 21.83 6.74 -17.05
C GLU A 292 21.53 7.60 -15.82
N GLY A 293 22.36 8.62 -15.61
CA GLY A 293 22.33 9.46 -14.43
C GLY A 293 22.90 8.79 -13.18
N LYS A 294 22.89 9.51 -12.06
CA LYS A 294 23.39 8.99 -10.78
C LYS A 294 22.36 8.04 -10.18
N LEU A 295 22.74 6.78 -9.98
CA LEU A 295 21.91 5.81 -9.25
C LEU A 295 21.70 6.25 -7.80
N THR A 296 20.51 5.95 -7.29
CA THR A 296 20.11 6.35 -5.96
C THR A 296 20.74 5.42 -4.93
N THR A 297 21.65 5.98 -4.14
CA THR A 297 22.25 5.30 -2.98
C THR A 297 21.66 5.77 -1.65
N SER A 298 20.77 6.77 -1.68
CA SER A 298 20.26 7.48 -0.51
C SER A 298 18.75 7.37 -0.34
N HIS A 299 18.08 6.33 -0.88
CA HIS A 299 16.62 6.13 -0.80
C HIS A 299 16.07 6.42 0.60
N PHE A 300 16.74 5.85 1.63
CA PHE A 300 16.40 6.01 3.03
C PHE A 300 16.31 7.48 3.48
N HIS A 301 17.14 8.38 2.93
CA HIS A 301 17.09 9.82 3.28
C HIS A 301 15.87 10.55 2.69
N ARG A 302 15.25 10.04 1.62
CA ARG A 302 14.10 10.67 0.96
C ARG A 302 12.78 10.29 1.61
N VAL A 303 12.60 9.02 2.00
CA VAL A 303 11.34 8.52 2.57
C VAL A 303 11.03 9.16 3.93
N HIS A 304 12.04 9.38 4.78
CA HIS A 304 11.84 9.95 6.12
C HIS A 304 11.66 11.48 6.16
N LYS A 305 12.00 12.21 5.08
CA LYS A 305 11.75 13.66 5.01
C LYS A 305 10.32 14.02 4.60
N GLN A 306 9.57 13.08 4.01
CA GLN A 306 8.18 13.28 3.62
C GLN A 306 7.17 12.62 4.56
N LYS A 307 7.60 11.65 5.40
CA LYS A 307 6.75 11.01 6.40
C LYS A 307 7.55 10.79 7.68
N GLY A 308 7.16 11.51 8.73
CA GLY A 308 7.64 11.23 10.08
C GLY A 308 7.17 9.85 10.52
N THR A 309 8.08 9.12 11.16
CA THR A 309 7.90 7.84 11.87
C THR A 309 7.90 6.55 11.03
N PHE A 310 8.54 5.52 11.60
CA PHE A 310 8.41 4.10 11.24
C PHE A 310 7.00 3.53 11.45
N TYR A 311 6.03 4.39 11.79
CA TYR A 311 4.66 4.06 12.07
C TYR A 311 3.77 4.78 11.08
N ASP A 312 3.59 4.17 9.91
CA ASP A 312 2.40 4.36 9.08
C ASP A 312 2.44 3.39 7.90
N GLU A 313 2.20 2.12 8.18
CA GLU A 313 1.50 1.21 7.27
C GLU A 313 0.91 0.10 8.15
N ILE A 314 -0.42 0.09 8.29
CA ILE A 314 -1.20 -0.98 8.92
C ILE A 314 -0.69 -2.31 8.32
N SER A 315 -0.19 -3.23 9.16
CA SER A 315 0.37 -4.50 8.70
C SER A 315 -0.66 -5.30 7.90
N THR A 316 -0.25 -6.17 6.96
CA THR A 316 -1.19 -7.00 6.19
C THR A 316 -2.10 -7.85 7.08
N GLU A 317 -1.60 -8.25 8.26
CA GLU A 317 -2.37 -8.93 9.30
C GLU A 317 -3.39 -7.99 9.95
N GLN A 318 -3.04 -6.74 10.23
CA GLN A 318 -3.98 -5.73 10.70
C GLN A 318 -4.96 -5.27 9.62
N VAL A 319 -4.58 -5.27 8.33
CA VAL A 319 -5.48 -5.01 7.19
C VAL A 319 -6.45 -6.17 7.01
N ALA A 320 -5.98 -7.42 7.10
CA ALA A 320 -6.85 -8.59 7.09
C ALA A 320 -7.78 -8.58 8.30
N LEU A 321 -7.27 -8.25 9.50
CA LEU A 321 -8.10 -8.13 10.70
C LEU A 321 -9.08 -6.96 10.62
N LEU A 322 -8.69 -5.83 10.04
CA LEU A 322 -9.57 -4.68 9.78
C LEU A 322 -10.62 -5.03 8.73
N GLN A 323 -10.26 -5.78 7.69
CA GLN A 323 -11.19 -6.29 6.69
C GLN A 323 -12.17 -7.29 7.30
N ASP A 324 -11.69 -8.22 8.13
CA ASP A 324 -12.53 -9.15 8.88
C ASP A 324 -13.42 -8.40 9.87
N THR A 325 -12.90 -7.36 10.55
CA THR A 325 -13.67 -6.50 11.47
C THR A 325 -14.74 -5.70 10.72
N LEU A 326 -14.41 -5.11 9.57
CA LEU A 326 -15.36 -4.38 8.71
C LEU A 326 -16.41 -5.33 8.12
N GLN A 327 -16.02 -6.54 7.73
CA GLN A 327 -16.94 -7.56 7.24
C GLN A 327 -17.86 -8.07 8.36
N ILE A 328 -17.37 -8.16 9.60
CA ILE A 328 -18.17 -8.44 10.80
C ILE A 328 -19.15 -7.28 11.06
N VAL A 329 -18.74 -6.02 10.91
CA VAL A 329 -19.61 -4.84 11.06
C VAL A 329 -20.73 -4.85 10.00
N ASP A 330 -20.41 -5.09 8.73
CA ASP A 330 -21.41 -5.23 7.64
C ASP A 330 -22.38 -6.41 7.88
N LEU A 331 -21.88 -7.50 8.47
CA LEU A 331 -22.70 -8.67 8.86
C LEU A 331 -23.58 -8.38 10.07
N LEU A 332 -23.11 -7.57 11.04
CA LEU A 332 -23.90 -7.13 12.18
C LEU A 332 -25.04 -6.21 11.75
N ASP A 333 -24.81 -5.33 10.77
CA ASP A 333 -25.85 -4.46 10.19
C ASP A 333 -26.98 -5.25 9.49
N THR A 334 -26.71 -6.49 9.06
CA THR A 334 -27.67 -7.32 8.32
C THR A 334 -28.25 -8.49 9.12
N HIS A 335 -27.77 -8.75 10.34
CA HIS A 335 -28.21 -9.89 11.16
C HIS A 335 -29.49 -9.59 11.95
N PRO A 336 -30.51 -10.49 12.00
CA PRO A 336 -31.81 -10.21 12.62
C PRO A 336 -31.80 -9.82 14.12
N LEU A 337 -30.72 -10.12 14.85
CA LEU A 337 -30.51 -9.68 16.24
C LEU A 337 -30.10 -8.20 16.37
N SER A 338 -29.65 -7.54 15.30
CA SER A 338 -29.29 -6.11 15.31
C SER A 338 -30.49 -5.19 15.50
N HIS A 339 -31.70 -5.66 15.15
CA HIS A 339 -32.95 -4.94 15.37
C HIS A 339 -33.33 -4.75 16.85
N HIS A 340 -32.63 -5.39 17.79
CA HIS A 340 -32.85 -5.21 19.24
C HIS A 340 -31.79 -4.29 19.88
N ALA A 341 -30.81 -3.82 19.11
CA ALA A 341 -29.96 -2.67 19.45
C ALA A 341 -30.48 -1.45 18.67
N GLN A 342 -30.38 -0.26 19.26
CA GLN A 342 -31.11 0.95 18.88
C GLN A 342 -30.81 1.48 17.45
N PRO A 343 -31.70 2.33 16.89
CA PRO A 343 -31.60 2.83 15.52
C PRO A 343 -30.55 3.95 15.44
N GLN A 344 -29.28 3.62 15.19
CA GLN A 344 -28.23 4.61 14.89
C GLN A 344 -27.40 4.29 13.65
N SER A 345 -27.81 3.33 12.81
CA SER A 345 -27.17 3.11 11.52
C SER A 345 -28.01 3.73 10.40
N THR A 346 -27.63 4.93 9.93
CA THR A 346 -27.97 5.41 8.58
C THR A 346 -26.87 6.33 8.01
N SER A 347 -26.12 5.79 7.04
CA SER A 347 -25.39 6.43 5.93
C SER A 347 -24.12 7.29 6.14
N THR A 348 -22.95 6.63 5.95
CA THR A 348 -21.78 6.97 5.08
C THR A 348 -21.00 8.31 5.18
N LEU A 349 -19.83 8.27 5.88
CA LEU A 349 -18.48 8.90 5.72
C LEU A 349 -18.30 10.41 5.32
N PRO A 350 -17.17 11.09 5.69
CA PRO A 350 -16.01 10.64 6.49
C PRO A 350 -15.59 11.60 7.63
N ALA A 351 -15.62 11.11 8.87
CA ALA A 351 -14.65 11.36 9.97
C ALA A 351 -15.34 11.11 11.32
N PHE A 352 -14.87 10.08 12.04
CA PHE A 352 -15.35 9.62 13.35
C PHE A 352 -16.76 8.99 13.38
N LEU A 353 -16.80 7.66 13.28
CA LEU A 353 -17.89 6.85 13.83
C LEU A 353 -17.37 6.19 15.12
N GLN A 354 -18.07 6.41 16.23
CA GLN A 354 -17.88 5.73 17.51
C GLN A 354 -19.06 4.79 17.73
N ASP A 355 -18.94 3.54 17.28
CA ASP A 355 -19.89 2.48 17.64
C ASP A 355 -19.53 1.86 18.98
N GLN A 356 -20.52 1.54 19.82
CA GLN A 356 -20.31 0.73 21.02
C GLN A 356 -20.19 -0.75 20.67
N TRP A 357 -19.21 -1.44 21.24
CA TRP A 357 -19.04 -2.88 21.00
C TRP A 357 -20.29 -3.66 21.43
N PRO A 358 -20.90 -4.52 20.59
CA PRO A 358 -22.14 -5.20 20.92
C PRO A 358 -22.04 -6.05 22.19
N ILE A 359 -22.97 -5.86 23.12
CA ILE A 359 -22.97 -6.55 24.43
C ILE A 359 -23.01 -8.08 24.28
N PHE A 360 -23.68 -8.61 23.26
CA PHE A 360 -23.72 -10.06 22.98
C PHE A 360 -22.39 -10.63 22.46
N LEU A 361 -21.43 -9.78 22.06
CA LEU A 361 -20.04 -10.16 21.76
C LEU A 361 -19.10 -9.96 22.96
N GLN A 362 -19.66 -9.69 24.14
CA GLN A 362 -18.95 -9.61 25.43
C GLN A 362 -19.51 -10.68 26.37
N PRO A 363 -19.15 -11.95 26.19
CA PRO A 363 -19.58 -12.98 27.13
C PRO A 363 -19.01 -12.72 28.54
N PRO A 364 -19.70 -13.13 29.61
CA PRO A 364 -19.16 -13.07 30.96
C PRO A 364 -17.95 -13.99 31.11
N ALA A 365 -17.12 -13.76 32.13
CA ALA A 365 -15.83 -14.45 32.31
C ALA A 365 -15.92 -15.98 32.34
N ASN A 366 -17.04 -16.54 32.80
CA ASN A 366 -17.27 -17.99 32.93
C ASN A 366 -18.16 -18.56 31.80
N TYR A 367 -18.17 -17.92 30.63
CA TYR A 367 -19.00 -18.34 29.51
C TYR A 367 -18.61 -19.73 28.98
N PRO A 368 -19.56 -20.67 28.86
CA PRO A 368 -19.26 -21.99 28.34
C PRO A 368 -19.21 -21.96 26.80
N GLU A 369 -18.05 -22.24 26.21
CA GLU A 369 -17.87 -22.30 24.74
C GLU A 369 -18.54 -23.55 24.12
N GLY A 370 -18.94 -23.46 22.85
CA GLY A 370 -19.54 -24.56 22.09
C GLY A 370 -21.01 -24.80 22.43
N LEU A 371 -21.55 -25.99 22.11
CA LEU A 371 -22.99 -26.30 22.25
C LEU A 371 -23.44 -26.57 23.70
N VAL A 372 -22.81 -25.92 24.68
CA VAL A 372 -23.14 -26.01 26.11
C VAL A 372 -23.99 -24.80 26.50
N MET A 373 -25.20 -25.05 27.00
CA MET A 373 -26.11 -23.98 27.42
C MET A 373 -25.64 -23.32 28.72
N PRO A 374 -25.61 -21.96 28.80
CA PRO A 374 -25.39 -21.25 30.04
C PRO A 374 -26.39 -21.66 31.13
N LYS A 375 -25.98 -21.56 32.40
CA LYS A 375 -26.83 -21.82 33.57
C LYS A 375 -26.56 -20.76 34.63
N LEU A 376 -27.55 -20.52 35.48
CA LEU A 376 -27.33 -19.77 36.71
C LEU A 376 -26.39 -20.56 37.65
N PRO A 377 -25.66 -19.88 38.55
CA PRO A 377 -24.84 -20.55 39.56
C PRO A 377 -25.65 -21.53 40.42
N ASP A 378 -25.03 -22.65 40.80
CA ASP A 378 -25.70 -23.70 41.60
C ASP A 378 -26.13 -23.21 42.99
N ASP A 379 -25.52 -22.13 43.49
CA ASP A 379 -25.80 -21.49 44.77
C ASP A 379 -26.67 -20.22 44.66
N PHE A 380 -27.30 -19.96 43.50
CA PHE A 380 -28.08 -18.75 43.22
C PHE A 380 -29.10 -18.38 44.31
N GLU A 381 -29.80 -19.37 44.87
CA GLU A 381 -30.82 -19.17 45.92
C GLU A 381 -30.22 -18.73 47.27
N ASN A 382 -28.92 -18.94 47.48
CA ASN A 382 -28.21 -18.55 48.69
C ASN A 382 -27.50 -17.20 48.58
N LEU A 383 -27.53 -16.57 47.39
CA LEU A 383 -26.97 -15.25 47.16
C LEU A 383 -27.86 -14.16 47.78
N ASP A 384 -27.22 -13.05 48.18
CA ASP A 384 -27.95 -11.85 48.60
C ASP A 384 -28.66 -11.18 47.40
N SER A 385 -29.37 -10.08 47.66
CA SER A 385 -30.15 -9.38 46.62
C SER A 385 -29.28 -8.90 45.45
N ASP A 386 -28.09 -8.41 45.75
CA ASP A 386 -27.18 -7.85 44.76
C ASP A 386 -26.50 -8.96 43.96
N GLY A 387 -26.10 -10.05 44.63
CA GLY A 387 -25.55 -11.25 43.99
C GLY A 387 -26.55 -11.94 43.06
N ARG A 388 -27.84 -12.02 43.43
CA ARG A 388 -28.88 -12.55 42.53
C ARG A 388 -29.12 -11.66 41.32
N THR A 389 -29.05 -10.34 41.51
CA THR A 389 -29.19 -9.37 40.41
C THR A 389 -28.04 -9.53 39.42
N LEU A 390 -26.80 -9.58 39.92
CA LEU A 390 -25.61 -9.76 39.09
C LEU A 390 -25.62 -11.10 38.35
N ALA A 391 -25.92 -12.21 39.05
CA ALA A 391 -25.99 -13.54 38.43
C ALA A 391 -27.07 -13.63 37.34
N THR A 392 -28.20 -12.93 37.52
CA THR A 392 -29.25 -12.86 36.50
C THR A 392 -28.82 -12.05 35.28
N MET A 393 -28.09 -10.95 35.48
CA MET A 393 -27.53 -10.14 34.40
C MET A 393 -26.48 -10.91 33.60
N GLU A 394 -25.52 -11.56 34.28
CA GLU A 394 -24.49 -12.38 33.64
C GLU A 394 -25.11 -13.55 32.87
N TYR A 395 -26.12 -14.22 33.44
CA TYR A 395 -26.86 -15.27 32.74
C TYR A 395 -27.56 -14.75 31.49
N ALA A 396 -28.26 -13.62 31.57
CA ALA A 396 -28.92 -13.02 30.41
C ALA A 396 -27.92 -12.62 29.31
N GLN A 397 -26.74 -12.10 29.70
CA GLN A 397 -25.66 -11.76 28.77
C GLN A 397 -25.06 -13.01 28.13
N ALA A 398 -24.80 -14.07 28.91
CA ALA A 398 -24.34 -15.35 28.40
C ALA A 398 -25.35 -15.99 27.43
N MET A 399 -26.66 -15.88 27.71
CA MET A 399 -27.70 -16.39 26.83
C MET A 399 -27.71 -15.67 25.48
N ARG A 400 -27.55 -14.34 25.45
CA ARG A 400 -27.45 -13.56 24.20
C ARG A 400 -26.18 -13.90 23.41
N ALA A 401 -25.05 -14.06 24.09
CA ALA A 401 -23.82 -14.50 23.45
C ALA A 401 -23.96 -15.93 22.87
N LYS A 402 -24.68 -16.82 23.56
CA LYS A 402 -24.96 -18.18 23.09
C LYS A 402 -25.86 -18.21 21.87
N GLU A 403 -26.89 -17.38 21.86
CA GLU A 403 -27.78 -17.24 20.71
C GLU A 403 -27.01 -16.82 19.45
N TYR A 404 -26.11 -15.84 19.58
CA TYR A 404 -25.22 -15.40 18.52
C TYR A 404 -24.23 -16.48 18.07
N GLU A 405 -23.55 -17.14 19.02
CA GLU A 405 -22.58 -18.21 18.71
C GLU A 405 -23.28 -19.33 17.94
N VAL A 406 -24.45 -19.79 18.39
CA VAL A 406 -25.21 -20.86 17.74
C VAL A 406 -25.75 -20.44 16.37
N SER A 407 -26.22 -19.19 16.21
CA SER A 407 -26.76 -18.71 14.94
C SER A 407 -25.68 -18.55 13.85
N THR A 408 -24.42 -18.31 14.26
CA THR A 408 -23.31 -18.06 13.33
C THR A 408 -22.42 -19.29 13.09
N PHE A 409 -22.40 -20.26 14.02
CA PHE A 409 -21.47 -21.40 14.03
C PHE A 409 -21.44 -22.25 12.75
N LEU A 410 -22.59 -22.46 12.09
CA LEU A 410 -22.68 -23.33 10.90
C LEU A 410 -22.69 -22.56 9.57
N GLU A 411 -23.09 -21.29 9.60
CA GLU A 411 -23.38 -20.52 8.38
C GLU A 411 -22.26 -19.53 8.04
N ASN A 412 -21.48 -19.09 9.03
CA ASN A 412 -20.42 -18.10 8.81
C ASN A 412 -19.29 -18.22 9.84
N ASP A 413 -18.23 -18.94 9.47
CA ASP A 413 -17.04 -19.18 10.31
C ASP A 413 -16.37 -17.86 10.76
N SER A 414 -16.29 -16.84 9.90
CA SER A 414 -15.74 -15.53 10.26
C SER A 414 -16.59 -14.79 11.30
N ALA A 415 -17.92 -14.79 11.16
CA ALA A 415 -18.82 -14.20 12.15
C ALA A 415 -18.77 -14.93 13.49
N SER A 416 -18.71 -16.27 13.47
CA SER A 416 -18.64 -17.08 14.70
C SER A 416 -17.42 -16.78 15.57
N ARG A 417 -16.33 -16.30 14.97
CA ARG A 417 -15.08 -15.94 15.65
C ARG A 417 -15.07 -14.53 16.25
N ALA A 418 -16.07 -13.70 15.96
CA ALA A 418 -16.14 -12.31 16.43
C ALA A 418 -16.14 -12.19 17.96
N ILE A 419 -16.71 -13.18 18.66
CA ILE A 419 -16.72 -13.24 20.13
C ILE A 419 -15.29 -13.30 20.71
N ASN A 420 -14.36 -13.89 19.96
CA ASN A 420 -12.96 -14.13 20.32
C ASN A 420 -12.01 -13.02 19.87
N LEU A 421 -12.54 -11.90 19.35
CA LEU A 421 -11.69 -10.79 18.92
C LEU A 421 -10.82 -10.25 20.08
N PRO A 422 -9.52 -10.02 19.85
CA PRO A 422 -8.64 -9.50 20.89
C PRO A 422 -9.11 -8.15 21.44
N ARG A 423 -8.89 -7.93 22.74
CA ARG A 423 -9.33 -6.73 23.48
C ARG A 423 -8.97 -5.41 22.78
N VAL A 424 -7.78 -5.31 22.19
CA VAL A 424 -7.33 -4.10 21.48
C VAL A 424 -8.26 -3.65 20.35
N PHE A 425 -8.96 -4.60 19.70
CA PHE A 425 -9.93 -4.30 18.64
C PHE A 425 -11.29 -3.93 19.22
N LYS A 426 -11.71 -4.61 20.30
CA LYS A 426 -12.93 -4.24 21.05
C LYS A 426 -12.81 -2.82 21.62
N GLU A 427 -11.61 -2.41 22.05
CA GLU A 427 -11.33 -1.09 22.60
C GLU A 427 -11.51 0.06 21.60
N LEU A 428 -11.40 -0.20 20.30
CA LEU A 428 -11.71 0.79 19.25
C LEU A 428 -13.17 1.24 19.30
N PHE A 429 -14.05 0.39 19.84
CA PHE A 429 -15.48 0.58 20.01
C PHE A 429 -15.89 0.90 21.47
N VAL A 430 -14.93 0.98 22.40
CA VAL A 430 -15.21 1.25 23.83
C VAL A 430 -14.87 2.69 24.22
N ARG A 431 -14.16 3.42 23.35
CA ARG A 431 -13.87 4.85 23.59
C ARG A 431 -14.99 5.75 23.08
N CYS A 432 -16.15 5.68 23.71
CA CYS A 432 -16.98 6.87 23.96
C CYS A 432 -17.83 6.62 25.21
N GLY A 433 -17.52 7.39 26.26
CA GLY A 433 -18.05 7.16 27.60
C GLY A 433 -19.43 7.75 27.87
N GLU A 434 -19.97 8.57 26.98
CA GLU A 434 -21.24 9.25 27.23
C GLU A 434 -22.08 9.29 25.95
N VAL A 435 -23.36 8.97 26.11
CA VAL A 435 -24.37 9.14 25.06
C VAL A 435 -24.55 10.64 24.89
N SER A 436 -24.10 11.21 23.77
CA SER A 436 -24.41 12.60 23.44
C SER A 436 -25.92 12.78 23.35
N ASP A 437 -26.44 13.79 24.03
CA ASP A 437 -27.86 14.11 23.95
C ASP A 437 -28.19 14.87 22.65
N ASP A 438 -29.48 14.93 22.31
CA ASP A 438 -29.96 15.58 21.09
C ASP A 438 -29.56 17.08 21.00
N ALA A 439 -29.23 17.72 22.11
CA ALA A 439 -28.83 19.12 22.14
C ALA A 439 -27.35 19.28 21.73
N GLU A 440 -26.46 18.41 22.21
CA GLU A 440 -25.05 18.37 21.80
C GLU A 440 -24.87 18.00 20.33
N ILE A 441 -25.68 17.06 19.82
CA ILE A 441 -25.67 16.69 18.39
C ILE A 441 -26.01 17.91 17.55
N LYS A 442 -27.07 18.64 17.92
CA LYS A 442 -27.51 19.83 17.20
C LYS A 442 -26.49 20.97 17.28
N GLU A 443 -25.80 21.13 18.41
CA GLU A 443 -24.70 22.10 18.54
C GLU A 443 -23.52 21.74 17.64
N ASN A 444 -23.17 20.46 17.54
CA ASN A 444 -22.09 19.99 16.69
C ASN A 444 -22.43 20.08 15.19
N GLU A 445 -23.68 19.82 14.81
CA GLU A 445 -24.17 20.05 13.44
C GLU A 445 -24.06 21.52 13.05
N LEU A 446 -24.42 22.44 13.96
CA LEU A 446 -24.26 23.88 13.73
C LEU A 446 -22.79 24.28 13.60
N ARG A 447 -21.92 23.79 14.49
CA ARG A 447 -20.46 24.03 14.41
C ARG A 447 -19.84 23.49 13.12
N PHE A 448 -20.37 22.41 12.58
CA PHE A 448 -19.91 21.84 11.31
C PHE A 448 -20.29 22.72 10.11
N ILE A 449 -21.48 23.33 10.14
CA ILE A 449 -21.90 24.31 9.14
C ILE A 449 -20.98 25.53 9.19
N ASP A 450 -20.73 26.07 10.39
CA ASP A 450 -19.81 27.20 10.58
C ASP A 450 -18.40 26.90 10.04
N TYR A 451 -17.89 25.70 10.30
CA TYR A 451 -16.59 25.25 9.80
C TYR A 451 -16.57 25.09 8.27
N SER A 452 -17.64 24.56 7.69
CA SER A 452 -17.79 24.39 6.24
C SER A 452 -17.77 25.74 5.51
N ASP A 453 -18.45 26.75 6.05
CA ASP A 453 -18.49 28.08 5.45
C ASP A 453 -17.17 28.83 5.62
N TRP A 454 -16.51 28.69 6.77
CA TRP A 454 -15.13 29.17 6.96
C TRP A 454 -14.15 28.53 5.96
N SER A 455 -14.25 27.22 5.74
CA SER A 455 -13.37 26.49 4.81
C SER A 455 -13.52 26.97 3.36
N LYS A 456 -14.74 27.27 2.91
CA LYS A 456 -14.98 27.83 1.56
C LYS A 456 -14.40 29.24 1.43
N ALA A 457 -14.50 30.07 2.47
CA ALA A 457 -13.90 31.39 2.49
C ALA A 457 -12.37 31.32 2.39
N VAL A 458 -11.73 30.37 3.08
CA VAL A 458 -10.29 30.08 2.98
C VAL A 458 -9.88 29.65 1.58
N GLU A 459 -10.61 28.71 0.97
CA GLU A 459 -10.31 28.24 -0.39
C GLU A 459 -10.42 29.37 -1.42
N LEU A 460 -11.46 30.20 -1.32
CA LEU A 460 -11.64 31.34 -2.21
C LEU A 460 -10.52 32.38 -2.03
N ALA A 461 -10.21 32.75 -0.79
CA ALA A 461 -9.20 33.77 -0.50
C ALA A 461 -7.79 33.33 -0.91
N THR A 462 -7.42 32.07 -0.63
CA THR A 462 -6.12 31.50 -1.03
C THR A 462 -5.95 31.40 -2.54
N THR A 463 -7.01 31.01 -3.25
CA THR A 463 -6.99 30.91 -4.72
C THR A 463 -6.89 32.27 -5.39
N CYS A 464 -7.63 33.28 -4.89
CA CYS A 464 -7.69 34.58 -5.53
C CYS A 464 -6.51 35.51 -5.19
N LEU A 465 -5.87 35.33 -4.03
CA LEU A 465 -4.75 36.15 -3.56
C LEU A 465 -3.39 35.44 -3.68
N ASP A 466 -3.34 34.29 -4.37
CA ASP A 466 -2.13 33.47 -4.57
C ASP A 466 -1.31 33.27 -3.28
N THR A 467 -2.01 32.96 -2.18
CA THR A 467 -1.47 32.87 -0.82
C THR A 467 -1.74 31.49 -0.22
N ASP A 468 -0.91 31.07 0.73
CA ASP A 468 -1.17 29.86 1.52
C ASP A 468 -2.21 30.11 2.64
N SER A 469 -2.58 29.04 3.36
CA SER A 469 -3.55 29.10 4.47
C SER A 469 -3.09 29.94 5.66
N GLY A 470 -1.82 30.38 5.70
CA GLY A 470 -1.28 31.29 6.70
C GLY A 470 -1.27 32.76 6.25
N GLY A 471 -1.69 33.07 5.02
CA GLY A 471 -1.65 34.42 4.48
C GLY A 471 -0.26 34.85 3.98
N TRP A 472 0.62 33.89 3.68
CA TRP A 472 1.97 34.20 3.18
C TRP A 472 1.92 34.63 1.71
N ILE A 473 2.45 35.83 1.44
CA ILE A 473 2.63 36.36 0.08
C ILE A 473 4.12 36.39 -0.30
N SER A 474 4.41 36.16 -1.58
CA SER A 474 5.77 36.19 -2.12
C SER A 474 6.40 37.59 -1.98
N PRO A 475 7.69 37.72 -1.61
CA PRO A 475 8.40 39.00 -1.55
C PRO A 475 8.47 39.76 -2.89
N GLU A 476 8.13 39.11 -3.99
CA GLU A 476 8.12 39.68 -5.35
C GLU A 476 6.80 40.39 -5.69
N LEU A 477 5.75 40.21 -4.88
CA LEU A 477 4.44 40.82 -5.05
C LEU A 477 4.35 42.16 -4.29
N ASP A 478 3.54 43.10 -4.82
CA ASP A 478 3.31 44.39 -4.17
C ASP A 478 2.32 44.23 -3.01
N PHE A 479 2.84 44.38 -1.79
CA PHE A 479 2.09 44.21 -0.55
C PHE A 479 0.88 45.15 -0.45
N GLU A 480 0.96 46.39 -0.96
CA GLU A 480 -0.16 47.33 -0.90
C GLU A 480 -1.28 46.94 -1.86
N GLU A 481 -0.91 46.38 -3.01
CA GLU A 481 -1.83 45.90 -4.04
C GLU A 481 -2.55 44.62 -3.57
N GLU A 482 -1.84 43.65 -2.98
CA GLU A 482 -2.46 42.44 -2.39
C GLU A 482 -3.43 42.80 -1.25
N ARG A 483 -3.08 43.79 -0.42
CA ARG A 483 -3.98 44.29 0.62
C ARG A 483 -5.22 44.96 0.02
N ARG A 484 -5.09 45.67 -1.11
CA ARG A 484 -6.24 46.25 -1.83
C ARG A 484 -7.13 45.16 -2.41
N GLN A 485 -6.54 44.13 -3.04
CA GLN A 485 -7.28 43.00 -3.60
C GLN A 485 -8.02 42.21 -2.52
N ASN A 486 -7.39 41.96 -1.37
CA ASN A 486 -8.05 41.32 -0.23
C ASN A 486 -9.29 42.12 0.26
N LYS A 487 -9.23 43.46 0.29
CA LYS A 487 -10.40 44.31 0.61
C LYS A 487 -11.52 44.19 -0.41
N GLU A 488 -11.18 44.19 -1.70
CA GLU A 488 -12.15 44.10 -2.78
C GLU A 488 -12.81 42.72 -2.81
N LEU A 489 -12.04 41.65 -2.60
CA LEU A 489 -12.54 40.28 -2.48
C LEU A 489 -13.46 40.11 -1.27
N LEU A 490 -13.11 40.65 -0.11
CA LEU A 490 -13.99 40.67 1.05
C LEU A 490 -15.29 41.43 0.75
N GLY A 491 -15.20 42.59 0.07
CA GLY A 491 -16.38 43.35 -0.34
C GLY A 491 -17.32 42.55 -1.26
N LEU A 492 -16.76 41.88 -2.27
CA LEU A 492 -17.51 41.01 -3.18
C LEU A 492 -18.12 39.80 -2.46
N PHE A 493 -17.42 39.26 -1.47
CA PHE A 493 -17.90 38.14 -0.67
C PHE A 493 -19.04 38.55 0.27
N ILE A 494 -18.95 39.73 0.89
CA ILE A 494 -20.04 40.35 1.67
C ILE A 494 -21.25 40.61 0.77
N ASP A 495 -21.07 41.22 -0.39
CA ASP A 495 -22.18 41.53 -1.31
C ASP A 495 -22.88 40.26 -1.81
N ARG A 496 -22.12 39.19 -2.04
CA ARG A 496 -22.66 37.88 -2.45
C ARG A 496 -23.50 37.22 -1.36
N LEU A 497 -23.14 37.42 -0.10
CA LEU A 497 -23.79 36.78 1.05
C LEU A 497 -24.77 37.71 1.79
N ALA A 498 -24.98 38.93 1.29
CA ALA A 498 -25.80 39.95 1.94
C ALA A 498 -27.29 39.57 2.11
N GLU A 499 -27.80 38.59 1.35
CA GLU A 499 -29.16 38.05 1.50
C GLU A 499 -29.25 36.97 2.60
N GLU A 500 -28.12 36.38 3.01
CA GLU A 500 -28.05 35.20 3.89
C GLU A 500 -27.42 35.52 5.27
N THR A 501 -26.53 36.52 5.36
CA THR A 501 -25.81 36.87 6.60
C THR A 501 -25.40 38.36 6.64
N THR A 502 -25.02 38.85 7.81
CA THR A 502 -24.58 40.23 8.00
C THR A 502 -23.10 40.42 7.67
N ALA A 503 -22.72 41.63 7.26
CA ALA A 503 -21.31 41.96 6.99
C ALA A 503 -20.39 41.73 8.21
N GLY A 504 -20.92 41.82 9.43
CA GLY A 504 -20.18 41.55 10.67
C GLY A 504 -19.80 40.07 10.80
N GLU A 505 -20.75 39.17 10.56
CA GLU A 505 -20.54 37.72 10.62
C GLU A 505 -19.59 37.24 9.51
N VAL A 506 -19.70 37.82 8.31
CA VAL A 506 -18.77 37.52 7.20
C VAL A 506 -17.33 37.93 7.54
N MET A 507 -17.13 39.03 8.27
CA MET A 507 -15.79 39.46 8.71
C MET A 507 -15.19 38.52 9.76
N GLU A 508 -16.01 37.88 10.61
CA GLU A 508 -15.53 36.92 11.61
C GLU A 508 -14.99 35.62 10.97
N ILE A 509 -15.57 35.21 9.84
CA ILE A 509 -15.14 34.00 9.11
C ILE A 509 -14.09 34.29 8.02
N TRP A 510 -13.82 35.54 7.67
CA TRP A 510 -12.82 35.86 6.64
C TRP A 510 -11.39 35.61 7.16
N PRO A 511 -10.60 34.75 6.50
CA PRO A 511 -9.32 34.24 7.02
C PRO A 511 -8.21 35.28 7.08
N PHE A 512 -8.29 36.33 6.27
CA PHE A 512 -7.26 37.38 6.17
C PHE A 512 -7.81 38.75 6.59
N SER A 513 -8.60 38.77 7.66
CA SER A 513 -9.18 39.99 8.23
C SER A 513 -8.15 40.84 9.01
N ASN A 514 -7.08 40.21 9.50
CA ASN A 514 -5.99 40.88 10.20
C ASN A 514 -5.12 41.70 9.23
N GLY A 515 -5.26 43.03 9.29
CA GLY A 515 -4.44 43.96 8.50
C GLY A 515 -5.13 44.54 7.26
N LEU A 516 -6.45 44.37 7.13
CA LEU A 516 -7.31 45.21 6.28
C LEU A 516 -7.22 46.68 6.73
#